data_AF-A0A1V6P8S3-F1
#
_entry.id   AF-A0A1V6P8S3-F1
#
_cell.length_a   1.000
_cell.length_b   1.000
_cell.length_c   1.000
_cell.angle_alpha   90.00
_cell.angle_beta   90.00
_cell.angle_gamma   90.00
#
_symmetry.space_group_name_H-M   'P 1'
#
loop_
_entity.id
_entity.type
_entity.pdbx_description
1 polymer ?
#
loop_
_entity_poly.entity_id
_entity_poly.type
_entity_poly.pdbx_seq_one_letter_code
_entity_poly.pdbx_strand_id
1 'polypeptide(L)'
;MHPSARWTSFEGWDYNGMKERLETALAGLNKDVLLSHAELIKGQKLSISENFSAGQFWVCLEMVAEDGSLVIARVRLPRHPNTLPTVSEEDEFYAISCEVSTMHFVGRKNLPSVVVPKVYAYEGPGSRRAAAVGAIYMLLEGFYGNTLQDVAFDLCNLPVASRDHIMAQWTMAQAQLATLAYPQIGSITTITKSGEPIIGKLSIAAAEGLVPQRPFSTATEYFTAIGKATLRRAELQDDERNRDSARFSRLSAFVFLDIVQTTGLFGASQDLFPLSHMDLGMQNIIVDDDSNFLGLLDWEFAQTAPWQVNHYPMPFPLIWPDRKIKNALDDPTHVAHRNMLKQHSARRLYCQKFREAEIILTGEGLLEGTFAEVLESPASKIYACFSKLGDIPEQDIDHVREMVRLAFGVDDEGTDRYLRNMQSRISSS
;
A
#
# COMPACT_ATOMS: atom_id res chain seq x y z
N MET A 1 -10.39 23.89 4.69
CA MET A 1 -9.83 24.04 6.06
C MET A 1 -8.35 23.65 6.04
N HIS A 2 -7.47 24.25 6.85
CA HIS A 2 -6.07 23.81 6.96
C HIS A 2 -6.00 22.32 7.35
N PRO A 3 -5.17 21.47 6.71
CA PRO A 3 -5.03 20.08 7.13
C PRO A 3 -4.54 19.95 8.58
N SER A 4 -3.63 20.83 9.04
CA SER A 4 -3.10 20.80 10.41
C SER A 4 -4.16 20.97 11.50
N ALA A 5 -5.32 21.52 11.18
CA ALA A 5 -6.42 21.69 12.14
C ALA A 5 -6.98 20.36 12.64
N ARG A 6 -6.77 19.25 11.92
CA ARG A 6 -7.17 17.89 12.33
C ARG A 6 -6.01 17.02 12.79
N TRP A 7 -4.78 17.52 12.73
CA TRP A 7 -3.62 16.74 13.15
C TRP A 7 -3.49 16.71 14.67
N THR A 8 -3.27 15.52 15.20
CA THR A 8 -3.32 15.26 16.64
C THR A 8 -1.94 15.29 17.31
N SER A 9 -0.87 15.52 16.53
CA SER A 9 0.50 15.62 17.02
C SER A 9 0.95 14.38 17.80
N PHE A 10 0.97 14.44 19.13
CA PHE A 10 1.42 13.34 20.00
C PHE A 10 0.29 12.40 20.44
N GLU A 11 -0.97 12.69 20.12
CA GLU A 11 -2.08 11.81 20.54
C GLU A 11 -1.92 10.42 19.93
N GLY A 12 -2.08 9.37 20.76
CA GLY A 12 -1.96 7.98 20.32
C GLY A 12 -0.54 7.44 20.21
N TRP A 13 0.49 8.24 20.54
CA TRP A 13 1.90 7.82 20.47
C TRP A 13 2.45 7.15 21.74
N ASP A 14 1.65 7.08 22.81
CA ASP A 14 2.03 6.49 24.11
C ASP A 14 2.12 4.94 24.06
N TYR A 15 3.00 4.40 23.22
CA TYR A 15 3.26 2.97 23.10
C TYR A 15 4.73 2.69 22.76
N ASN A 16 5.30 1.63 23.34
CA ASN A 16 6.62 1.07 22.99
C ASN A 16 7.78 2.08 22.85
N GLY A 17 7.78 3.18 23.61
CA GLY A 17 8.81 4.23 23.52
C GLY A 17 8.74 5.12 22.27
N MET A 18 7.65 5.04 21.50
CA MET A 18 7.52 5.75 20.22
C MET A 18 7.32 7.25 20.41
N LYS A 19 6.63 7.67 21.48
CA LYS A 19 6.48 9.08 21.83
C LYS A 19 7.82 9.74 22.14
N GLU A 20 8.65 9.12 22.99
CA GLU A 20 9.96 9.63 23.35
C GLU A 20 10.87 9.70 22.13
N ARG A 21 10.78 8.72 21.22
CA ARG A 21 11.48 8.75 19.93
C ARG A 21 11.05 9.94 19.08
N LEU A 22 9.75 10.22 19.00
CA LEU A 22 9.20 11.34 18.23
C LEU A 22 9.56 12.70 18.86
N GLU A 23 9.41 12.84 20.17
CA GLU A 23 9.80 14.03 20.94
C GLU A 23 11.28 14.35 20.75
N THR A 24 12.14 13.34 20.90
CA THR A 24 13.59 13.48 20.71
C THR A 24 13.92 13.92 19.28
N ALA A 25 13.28 13.31 18.28
CA ALA A 25 13.48 13.66 16.88
C ALA A 25 13.07 15.10 16.58
N LEU A 26 11.92 15.55 17.11
CA LEU A 26 11.43 16.91 16.93
C LEU A 26 12.28 17.95 17.66
N ALA A 27 12.78 17.63 18.86
CA ALA A 27 13.66 18.51 19.63
C ALA A 27 15.03 18.70 18.95
N GLY A 28 15.51 17.69 18.23
CA GLY A 28 16.76 17.75 17.48
C GLY A 28 16.65 18.47 16.12
N LEU A 29 15.43 18.79 15.67
CA LEU A 29 15.19 19.34 14.34
C LEU A 29 15.42 20.86 14.30
N ASN A 30 16.29 21.32 13.40
CA ASN A 30 16.42 22.74 13.11
C ASN A 30 15.33 23.19 12.12
N LYS A 31 14.17 23.56 12.69
CA LYS A 31 12.99 24.03 11.94
C LYS A 31 13.24 25.32 11.16
N ASP A 32 14.14 26.19 11.62
CA ASP A 32 14.45 27.46 10.95
C ASP A 32 15.15 27.24 9.61
N VAL A 33 16.06 26.27 9.53
CA VAL A 33 16.73 25.91 8.26
C VAL A 33 15.73 25.29 7.29
N LEU A 34 14.82 24.44 7.79
CA LEU A 34 13.76 23.83 7.01
C LEU A 34 12.80 24.89 6.44
N LEU A 35 12.36 25.83 7.29
CA LEU A 35 11.52 26.96 6.91
C LEU A 35 12.21 27.85 5.87
N SER A 36 13.47 28.22 6.11
CA SER A 36 14.26 29.04 5.19
C SER A 36 14.41 28.38 3.81
N HIS A 37 14.49 27.04 3.76
CA HIS A 37 14.52 26.32 2.49
C HIS A 37 13.16 26.41 1.76
N ALA A 38 12.05 26.20 2.46
CA ALA A 38 10.72 26.34 1.88
C ALA A 38 10.45 27.77 1.38
N GLU A 39 10.87 28.79 2.14
CA GLU A 39 10.79 30.21 1.74
C GLU A 39 11.57 30.49 0.46
N LEU A 40 12.79 29.93 0.34
CA LEU A 40 13.60 30.09 -0.87
C LEU A 40 12.92 29.47 -2.10
N ILE A 41 12.29 28.31 -1.95
CA ILE A 41 11.57 27.63 -3.04
C ILE A 41 10.33 28.43 -3.46
N LYS A 42 9.57 28.92 -2.50
CA LYS A 42 8.31 29.64 -2.74
C LYS A 42 8.52 31.11 -3.11
N GLY A 43 9.67 31.69 -2.77
CA GLY A 43 9.97 33.10 -3.01
C GLY A 43 9.21 34.07 -2.12
N GLN A 44 8.67 33.60 -0.99
CA GLN A 44 7.85 34.37 -0.05
C GLN A 44 8.04 33.84 1.38
N LYS A 45 7.50 34.55 2.38
CA LYS A 45 7.57 34.10 3.77
C LYS A 45 6.59 32.97 4.05
N LEU A 46 6.97 32.09 4.96
CA LEU A 46 6.13 30.99 5.44
C LEU A 46 6.09 30.99 6.98
N SER A 47 5.01 30.46 7.52
CA SER A 47 4.89 30.10 8.95
C SER A 47 4.68 28.60 9.09
N ILE A 48 5.32 27.99 10.09
CA ILE A 48 5.08 26.58 10.44
C ILE A 48 3.88 26.51 11.39
N SER A 49 2.92 25.65 11.09
CA SER A 49 1.78 25.39 11.96
C SER A 49 2.19 24.61 13.22
N GLU A 50 1.46 24.85 14.32
CA GLU A 50 1.77 24.23 15.61
C GLU A 50 1.58 22.70 15.58
N ASN A 51 0.44 22.26 15.05
CA ASN A 51 0.12 20.85 14.93
C ASN A 51 0.92 20.19 13.80
N PHE A 52 1.30 18.94 14.01
CA PHE A 52 1.97 18.10 13.02
C PHE A 52 1.29 16.74 12.93
N SER A 53 1.44 16.07 11.79
CA SER A 53 1.07 14.66 11.63
C SER A 53 2.32 13.79 11.65
N ALA A 54 2.24 12.59 12.19
CA ALA A 54 3.36 11.66 12.20
C ALA A 54 2.89 10.23 11.95
N GLY A 55 3.66 9.50 11.15
CA GLY A 55 3.60 8.04 11.02
C GLY A 55 4.86 7.41 11.59
N GLN A 56 5.00 6.08 11.48
CA GLN A 56 6.13 5.35 12.08
C GLN A 56 7.51 5.80 11.57
N PHE A 57 7.57 6.26 10.30
CA PHE A 57 8.80 6.60 9.60
C PHE A 57 8.98 8.10 9.35
N TRP A 58 7.91 8.88 9.34
CA TRP A 58 7.91 10.27 8.89
C TRP A 58 7.10 11.18 9.81
N VAL A 59 7.52 12.43 9.93
CA VAL A 59 6.72 13.53 10.51
C VAL A 59 6.45 14.58 9.43
N CYS A 60 5.22 15.08 9.38
CA CYS A 60 4.75 16.07 8.43
C CYS A 60 4.47 17.38 9.15
N LEU A 61 5.19 18.44 8.76
CA LEU A 61 4.99 19.80 9.24
C LEU A 61 4.30 20.63 8.15
N GLU A 62 3.17 21.25 8.49
CA GLU A 62 2.49 22.18 7.59
C GLU A 62 3.19 23.53 7.64
N MET A 63 3.47 24.09 6.47
CA MET A 63 3.96 25.44 6.31
C MET A 63 2.99 26.23 5.43
N VAL A 64 2.58 27.39 5.90
CA VAL A 64 1.61 28.26 5.23
C VAL A 64 2.34 29.47 4.67
N ALA A 65 2.24 29.68 3.36
CA ALA A 65 2.80 30.86 2.70
C ALA A 65 1.88 32.09 2.79
N GLU A 66 2.45 33.27 2.54
CA GLU A 66 1.69 34.55 2.56
C GLU A 66 0.51 34.57 1.58
N ASP A 67 0.63 33.90 0.43
CA ASP A 67 -0.46 33.73 -0.54
C ASP A 67 -1.49 32.64 -0.16
N GLY A 68 -1.33 32.01 1.01
CA GLY A 68 -2.13 30.90 1.49
C GLY A 68 -1.76 29.54 0.91
N SER A 69 -0.85 29.42 -0.06
CA SER A 69 -0.43 28.10 -0.55
C SER A 69 0.34 27.32 0.52
N LEU A 70 0.19 26.00 0.50
CA LEU A 70 0.75 25.11 1.52
C LEU A 70 2.01 24.40 1.01
N VAL A 71 2.97 24.25 1.91
CA VAL A 71 4.11 23.34 1.76
C VAL A 71 4.09 22.35 2.92
N ILE A 72 4.15 21.06 2.63
CA ILE A 72 4.31 20.02 3.65
C ILE A 72 5.77 19.59 3.69
N ALA A 73 6.42 19.80 4.83
CA ALA A 73 7.73 19.22 5.06
C ALA A 73 7.59 17.83 5.68
N ARG A 74 7.90 16.79 4.91
CA ARG A 74 7.91 15.39 5.37
C ARG A 74 9.35 15.02 5.75
N VAL A 75 9.59 14.92 7.05
CA VAL A 75 10.91 14.76 7.68
C VAL A 75 11.06 13.33 8.21
N ARG A 76 12.17 12.68 7.89
CA ARG A 76 12.42 11.28 8.25
C ARG A 76 12.72 11.18 9.75
N LEU A 77 11.96 10.35 10.45
CA LEU A 77 12.26 9.98 11.84
C LEU A 77 13.50 9.07 11.90
N PRO A 78 14.20 9.01 13.04
CA PRO A 78 15.29 8.05 13.25
C PRO A 78 14.87 6.62 12.90
N ARG A 79 15.84 5.74 12.64
CA ARG A 79 15.55 4.34 12.30
C ARG A 79 14.52 3.72 13.27
N HIS A 80 13.56 2.98 12.72
CA HIS A 80 12.50 2.40 13.53
C HIS A 80 13.08 1.29 14.44
N PRO A 81 12.70 1.20 15.74
CA PRO A 81 13.27 0.21 16.66
C PRO A 81 13.09 -1.24 16.20
N ASN A 82 11.99 -1.51 15.48
CA ASN A 82 11.67 -2.84 14.96
C ASN A 82 12.23 -3.11 13.56
N THR A 83 13.04 -2.21 12.97
CA THR A 83 13.66 -2.48 11.68
C THR A 83 14.59 -3.70 11.79
N LEU A 84 14.43 -4.66 10.88
CA LEU A 84 15.24 -5.88 10.89
C LEU A 84 16.75 -5.56 10.86
N PRO A 85 17.59 -6.28 11.63
CA PRO A 85 19.04 -6.07 11.62
C PRO A 85 19.70 -6.27 10.25
N THR A 86 19.04 -7.02 9.36
CA THR A 86 19.51 -7.30 8.00
C THR A 86 19.26 -6.17 7.02
N VAL A 87 18.39 -5.21 7.35
CA VAL A 87 18.15 -4.02 6.52
C VAL A 87 19.30 -3.05 6.75
N SER A 88 19.95 -2.55 5.71
CA SER A 88 20.99 -1.52 5.88
C SER A 88 20.39 -0.11 5.89
N GLU A 89 21.18 0.92 6.22
CA GLU A 89 20.77 2.31 5.97
C GLU A 89 20.65 2.58 4.46
N GLU A 90 21.50 1.97 3.65
CA GLU A 90 21.44 2.08 2.19
C GLU A 90 20.12 1.54 1.63
N ASP A 91 19.55 0.48 2.21
CA ASP A 91 18.24 -0.03 1.83
C ASP A 91 17.11 0.95 2.17
N GLU A 92 17.18 1.61 3.34
CA GLU A 92 16.21 2.65 3.70
C GLU A 92 16.31 3.85 2.74
N PHE A 93 17.53 4.27 2.40
CA PHE A 93 17.76 5.38 1.45
C PHE A 93 17.33 5.02 0.03
N TYR A 94 17.53 3.76 -0.37
CA TYR A 94 17.05 3.23 -1.63
C TYR A 94 15.52 3.29 -1.72
N ALA A 95 14.81 2.89 -0.66
CA ALA A 95 13.35 2.96 -0.61
C ALA A 95 12.84 4.40 -0.77
N ILE A 96 13.42 5.36 -0.04
CA ILE A 96 13.06 6.79 -0.15
C ILE A 96 13.35 7.32 -1.56
N SER A 97 14.48 6.92 -2.16
CA SER A 97 14.83 7.34 -3.51
C SER A 97 13.85 6.80 -4.56
N CYS A 98 13.32 5.59 -4.36
CA CYS A 98 12.29 5.00 -5.21
C CYS A 98 10.96 5.75 -5.11
N GLU A 99 10.56 6.15 -3.90
CA GLU A 99 9.37 6.98 -3.67
C GLU A 99 9.46 8.30 -4.45
N VAL A 100 10.54 9.06 -4.23
CA VAL A 100 10.75 10.36 -4.88
C VAL A 100 10.82 10.22 -6.41
N SER A 101 11.51 9.18 -6.90
CA SER A 101 11.60 8.90 -8.34
C SER A 101 10.24 8.57 -8.95
N THR A 102 9.42 7.80 -8.24
CA THR A 102 8.06 7.45 -8.68
C THR A 102 7.17 8.69 -8.72
N MET A 103 7.18 9.51 -7.67
CA MET A 103 6.40 10.76 -7.65
C MET A 103 6.77 11.70 -8.80
N HIS A 104 8.08 11.87 -9.06
CA HIS A 104 8.54 12.66 -10.20
C HIS A 104 8.15 12.05 -11.55
N PHE A 105 8.20 10.73 -11.67
CA PHE A 105 7.85 10.05 -12.91
C PHE A 105 6.35 10.20 -13.21
N VAL A 106 5.50 9.81 -12.26
CA VAL A 106 4.03 9.87 -12.40
C VAL A 106 3.55 11.31 -12.54
N GLY A 107 4.09 12.26 -11.77
CA GLY A 107 3.73 13.67 -11.88
C GLY A 107 4.10 14.32 -13.22
N ARG A 108 4.94 13.69 -14.05
CA ARG A 108 5.21 14.10 -15.44
C ARG A 108 4.31 13.39 -16.45
N LYS A 109 3.65 12.30 -16.06
CA LYS A 109 2.66 11.63 -16.90
C LYS A 109 1.36 12.41 -16.77
N ASN A 110 0.80 12.80 -17.91
CA ASN A 110 -0.44 13.55 -17.97
C ASN A 110 -1.62 12.62 -17.71
N LEU A 111 -1.80 12.23 -16.44
CA LEU A 111 -2.86 11.32 -15.96
C LEU A 111 -3.90 12.13 -15.16
N PRO A 112 -5.01 12.59 -15.77
CA PRO A 112 -5.93 13.56 -15.15
C PRO A 112 -6.52 13.16 -13.80
N SER A 113 -6.68 11.87 -13.53
CA SER A 113 -7.25 11.35 -12.28
C SER A 113 -6.20 10.95 -11.24
N VAL A 114 -4.91 11.07 -11.58
CA VAL A 114 -3.79 10.72 -10.70
C VAL A 114 -3.09 12.00 -10.26
N VAL A 115 -3.58 12.59 -9.16
CA VAL A 115 -3.00 13.82 -8.63
C VAL A 115 -1.85 13.48 -7.69
N VAL A 116 -0.62 13.72 -8.11
CA VAL A 116 0.58 13.50 -7.30
C VAL A 116 1.05 14.83 -6.70
N PRO A 117 1.24 14.94 -5.37
CA PRO A 117 1.80 16.14 -4.77
C PRO A 117 3.12 16.51 -5.42
N LYS A 118 3.29 17.76 -5.83
CA LYS A 118 4.57 18.20 -6.40
C LYS A 118 5.68 18.10 -5.35
N VAL A 119 6.73 17.35 -5.67
CA VAL A 119 7.98 17.35 -4.89
C VAL A 119 8.76 18.60 -5.26
N TYR A 120 8.80 19.58 -4.37
CA TYR A 120 9.57 20.81 -4.57
C TYR A 120 11.06 20.60 -4.36
N ALA A 121 11.43 19.84 -3.32
CA ALA A 121 12.80 19.49 -3.03
C ALA A 121 12.87 18.17 -2.24
N TYR A 122 13.98 17.46 -2.41
CA TYR A 122 14.37 16.30 -1.62
C TYR A 122 15.82 16.48 -1.17
N GLU A 123 16.06 16.41 0.14
CA GLU A 123 17.38 16.52 0.74
C GLU A 123 17.71 15.19 1.43
N GLY A 124 18.37 14.32 0.67
CA GLY A 124 18.74 12.96 1.06
C GLY A 124 20.08 12.83 1.78
N PRO A 125 20.59 11.59 1.93
CA PRO A 125 21.88 11.31 2.53
C PRO A 125 23.02 12.12 1.91
N GLY A 126 23.90 12.66 2.75
CA GLY A 126 25.02 13.50 2.30
C GLY A 126 24.65 14.94 1.93
N SER A 127 23.38 15.32 1.97
CA SER A 127 22.99 16.73 1.81
C SER A 127 23.48 17.58 2.96
N ARG A 128 24.11 18.72 2.64
CA ARG A 128 24.46 19.75 3.63
C ARG A 128 23.22 20.35 4.29
N ARG A 129 22.12 20.48 3.57
CA ARG A 129 20.86 21.00 4.12
C ARG A 129 20.22 19.98 5.05
N ALA A 130 20.21 18.69 4.67
CA ALA A 130 19.72 17.63 5.56
C ALA A 130 20.53 17.58 6.86
N ALA A 131 21.87 17.68 6.77
CA ALA A 131 22.74 17.74 7.94
C ALA A 131 22.47 18.96 8.83
N ALA A 132 22.21 20.14 8.24
CA ALA A 132 21.89 21.35 8.98
C ALA A 132 20.49 21.32 9.63
N VAL A 133 19.53 20.65 8.99
CA VAL A 133 18.19 20.39 9.55
C VAL A 133 18.26 19.34 10.66
N GLY A 134 19.18 18.38 10.57
CA GLY A 134 19.30 17.25 11.48
C GLY A 134 18.56 15.99 11.02
N ALA A 135 17.98 15.99 9.82
CA ALA A 135 17.24 14.88 9.25
C ALA A 135 17.15 14.96 7.72
N ILE A 136 16.91 13.80 7.09
CA ILE A 136 16.48 13.73 5.67
C ILE A 136 15.05 14.25 5.58
N TYR A 137 14.74 14.98 4.51
CA TYR A 137 13.39 15.48 4.30
C TYR A 137 13.05 15.71 2.83
N MET A 138 11.75 15.86 2.57
CA MET A 138 11.22 16.38 1.33
C MET A 138 10.25 17.52 1.61
N LEU A 139 10.21 18.50 0.70
CA LEU A 139 9.25 19.60 0.70
C LEU A 139 8.24 19.32 -0.42
N LEU A 140 6.99 19.14 -0.03
CA LEU A 140 5.91 18.72 -0.91
C LEU A 140 4.85 19.82 -1.01
N GLU A 141 4.10 19.81 -2.10
CA GLU A 141 2.83 20.52 -2.21
C GLU A 141 1.85 20.08 -1.11
N GLY A 142 1.21 21.05 -0.47
CA GLY A 142 0.12 20.80 0.47
C GLY A 142 -1.24 21.15 -0.11
N PHE A 143 -2.28 20.54 0.45
CA PHE A 143 -3.66 20.70 -0.02
C PHE A 143 -4.58 21.10 1.14
N TYR A 144 -5.54 21.96 0.85
CA TYR A 144 -6.62 22.30 1.78
C TYR A 144 -7.69 21.21 1.78
N GLY A 145 -7.35 20.05 2.33
CA GLY A 145 -8.21 18.88 2.44
C GLY A 145 -7.76 17.96 3.56
N ASN A 146 -8.45 16.85 3.75
CA ASN A 146 -8.06 15.81 4.69
C ASN A 146 -8.09 14.45 4.00
N THR A 147 -7.53 13.44 4.63
CA THR A 147 -7.61 12.09 4.07
C THR A 147 -9.07 11.64 4.00
N LEU A 148 -9.40 10.85 2.99
CA LEU A 148 -10.74 10.32 2.83
C LEU A 148 -11.14 9.48 4.05
N GLN A 149 -10.19 8.83 4.72
CA GLN A 149 -10.42 8.13 5.98
C GLN A 149 -10.82 9.08 7.11
N ASP A 150 -10.20 10.26 7.23
CA ASP A 150 -10.54 11.25 8.27
C ASP A 150 -11.90 11.91 8.02
N VAL A 151 -12.29 12.03 6.76
CA VAL A 151 -13.60 12.60 6.37
C VAL A 151 -14.71 11.56 6.46
N ALA A 152 -14.41 10.31 6.09
CA ALA A 152 -15.37 9.22 6.02
C ALA A 152 -14.71 7.88 6.39
N PHE A 153 -14.57 7.59 7.68
CA PHE A 153 -13.92 6.36 8.16
C PHE A 153 -14.50 5.06 7.56
N ASP A 154 -15.82 5.01 7.34
CA ASP A 154 -16.48 3.90 6.63
C ASP A 154 -17.23 4.40 5.39
N LEU A 155 -16.54 4.30 4.23
CA LEU A 155 -17.10 4.63 2.91
C LEU A 155 -18.45 3.94 2.66
N CYS A 156 -18.65 2.73 3.19
CA CYS A 156 -19.85 1.95 2.90
C CYS A 156 -21.13 2.58 3.49
N ASN A 157 -20.99 3.45 4.50
CA ASN A 157 -22.09 4.17 5.16
C ASN A 157 -22.46 5.49 4.49
N LEU A 158 -21.67 5.97 3.53
CA LEU A 158 -21.97 7.21 2.84
C LEU A 158 -23.23 7.10 1.94
N PRO A 159 -23.90 8.22 1.65
CA PRO A 159 -24.97 8.26 0.65
C PRO A 159 -24.53 7.67 -0.69
N VAL A 160 -25.49 7.10 -1.44
CA VAL A 160 -25.22 6.45 -2.74
C VAL A 160 -24.46 7.37 -3.70
N ALA A 161 -24.88 8.63 -3.85
CA ALA A 161 -24.25 9.59 -4.74
C ALA A 161 -22.79 9.87 -4.36
N SER A 162 -22.50 10.04 -3.06
CA SER A 162 -21.13 10.25 -2.56
C SER A 162 -20.24 9.03 -2.82
N ARG A 163 -20.76 7.82 -2.56
CA ARG A 163 -20.02 6.58 -2.83
C ARG A 163 -19.73 6.42 -4.33
N ASP A 164 -20.70 6.74 -5.18
CA ASP A 164 -20.55 6.68 -6.64
C ASP A 164 -19.44 7.63 -7.12
N HIS A 165 -19.46 8.89 -6.66
CA HIS A 165 -18.46 9.91 -6.98
C HIS A 165 -17.04 9.52 -6.54
N ILE A 166 -16.91 9.05 -5.28
CA ILE A 166 -15.61 8.65 -4.73
C ILE A 166 -15.07 7.42 -5.45
N MET A 167 -15.91 6.39 -5.66
CA MET A 167 -15.48 5.16 -6.33
C MET A 167 -15.10 5.41 -7.79
N ALA A 168 -15.81 6.29 -8.50
CA ALA A 168 -15.47 6.64 -9.88
C ALA A 168 -14.08 7.27 -9.99
N GLN A 169 -13.73 8.22 -9.11
CA GLN A 169 -12.40 8.83 -9.07
C GLN A 169 -11.33 7.81 -8.68
N TRP A 170 -11.58 6.99 -7.67
CA TRP A 170 -10.64 5.99 -7.17
C TRP A 170 -10.29 4.95 -8.23
N THR A 171 -11.29 4.34 -8.85
CA THR A 171 -11.06 3.32 -9.88
C THR A 171 -10.44 3.91 -11.14
N MET A 172 -10.81 5.14 -11.53
CA MET A 172 -10.19 5.82 -12.66
C MET A 172 -8.71 6.12 -12.39
N ALA A 173 -8.35 6.55 -11.19
CA ALA A 173 -6.95 6.78 -10.81
C ALA A 173 -6.11 5.48 -10.90
N GLN A 174 -6.64 4.37 -10.40
CA GLN A 174 -5.98 3.06 -10.49
C GLN A 174 -5.86 2.57 -11.94
N ALA A 175 -6.92 2.74 -12.74
CA ALA A 175 -6.93 2.34 -14.14
C ALA A 175 -5.95 3.17 -14.97
N GLN A 176 -5.86 4.49 -14.73
CA GLN A 176 -4.88 5.36 -15.38
C GLN A 176 -3.44 5.01 -14.99
N LEU A 177 -3.18 4.71 -13.71
CA LEU A 177 -1.85 4.23 -13.29
C LEU A 177 -1.47 2.93 -14.01
N ALA A 178 -2.41 2.02 -14.18
CA ALA A 178 -2.17 0.76 -14.85
C ALA A 178 -1.83 0.87 -16.35
N THR A 179 -2.11 2.03 -16.98
CA THR A 179 -1.64 2.30 -18.35
C THR A 179 -0.11 2.45 -18.44
N LEU A 180 0.56 2.70 -17.31
CA LEU A 180 2.02 2.76 -17.22
C LEU A 180 2.57 1.36 -16.95
N ALA A 181 2.73 0.54 -17.99
CA ALA A 181 3.14 -0.86 -17.85
C ALA A 181 4.55 -1.14 -18.40
N TYR A 182 5.29 -2.04 -17.74
CA TYR A 182 6.71 -2.31 -18.05
C TYR A 182 7.05 -3.80 -18.01
N PRO A 183 8.08 -4.27 -18.74
CA PRO A 183 8.41 -5.70 -18.84
C PRO A 183 8.93 -6.38 -17.56
N GLN A 184 9.23 -5.61 -16.52
CA GLN A 184 9.76 -6.13 -15.26
C GLN A 184 8.92 -5.62 -14.09
N ILE A 185 8.83 -6.43 -13.05
CA ILE A 185 8.23 -6.15 -11.76
C ILE A 185 9.33 -5.57 -10.86
N GLY A 186 9.15 -4.33 -10.42
CA GLY A 186 10.21 -3.56 -9.76
C GLY A 186 9.73 -2.19 -9.29
N SER A 187 10.51 -1.52 -8.44
CA SER A 187 10.27 -0.11 -8.12
C SER A 187 11.00 0.81 -9.12
N ILE A 188 10.45 2.00 -9.35
CA ILE A 188 11.12 3.02 -10.16
C ILE A 188 12.27 3.60 -9.34
N THR A 189 13.49 3.30 -9.75
CA THR A 189 14.70 3.70 -9.01
C THR A 189 15.24 5.06 -9.39
N THR A 190 15.06 5.41 -10.65
CA THR A 190 15.48 6.67 -11.24
C THR A 190 14.79 6.84 -12.58
N ILE A 191 14.99 7.99 -13.22
CA ILE A 191 14.43 8.34 -14.52
C ILE A 191 15.60 8.67 -15.45
N THR A 192 15.59 8.12 -16.66
CA THR A 192 16.59 8.42 -17.68
C THR A 192 16.50 9.90 -18.11
N LYS A 193 17.52 10.36 -18.85
CA LYS A 193 17.50 11.71 -19.45
C LYS A 193 16.34 11.92 -20.41
N SER A 194 15.83 10.86 -21.03
CA SER A 194 14.67 10.92 -21.92
C SER A 194 13.33 10.89 -21.18
N GLY A 195 13.32 10.74 -19.85
CA GLY A 195 12.09 10.72 -19.06
C GLY A 195 11.50 9.32 -18.84
N GLU A 196 12.20 8.26 -19.21
CA GLU A 196 11.75 6.88 -19.03
C GLU A 196 12.19 6.32 -17.67
N PRO A 197 11.38 5.48 -17.01
CA PRO A 197 11.72 4.95 -15.70
C PRO A 197 12.74 3.81 -15.82
N ILE A 198 13.61 3.68 -14.82
CA ILE A 198 14.47 2.52 -14.65
C ILE A 198 13.91 1.65 -13.52
N ILE A 199 13.46 0.47 -13.89
CA ILE A 199 12.88 -0.53 -12.99
C ILE A 199 14.00 -1.31 -12.30
N GLY A 200 14.06 -1.20 -10.96
CA GLY A 200 15.04 -1.89 -10.12
C GLY A 200 14.41 -2.93 -9.19
N LYS A 201 15.15 -3.32 -8.15
CA LYS A 201 14.61 -4.18 -7.08
C LYS A 201 13.42 -3.48 -6.39
N LEU A 202 12.58 -4.24 -5.69
CA LEU A 202 11.49 -3.63 -4.91
C LEU A 202 12.08 -2.75 -3.80
N SER A 203 11.49 -1.58 -3.56
CA SER A 203 11.84 -0.70 -2.44
C SER A 203 11.79 -1.44 -1.10
N ILE A 204 10.81 -2.35 -0.96
CA ILE A 204 10.59 -3.17 0.23
C ILE A 204 11.44 -4.45 0.29
N ALA A 205 12.27 -4.73 -0.72
CA ALA A 205 12.91 -6.04 -0.86
C ALA A 205 13.76 -6.44 0.37
N ALA A 206 14.47 -5.49 0.96
CA ALA A 206 15.26 -5.74 2.16
C ALA A 206 14.38 -5.87 3.42
N ALA A 207 13.40 -4.99 3.58
CA ALA A 207 12.47 -4.99 4.71
C ALA A 207 11.64 -6.28 4.79
N GLU A 208 11.23 -6.79 3.62
CA GLU A 208 10.49 -8.05 3.51
C GLU A 208 11.39 -9.29 3.47
N GLY A 209 12.72 -9.15 3.37
CA GLY A 209 13.64 -10.29 3.30
C GLY A 209 13.55 -11.09 1.98
N LEU A 210 13.21 -10.41 0.87
CA LEU A 210 13.14 -11.03 -0.45
C LEU A 210 14.52 -11.51 -0.91
N VAL A 211 14.56 -12.71 -1.51
CA VAL A 211 15.75 -13.21 -2.20
C VAL A 211 15.31 -13.96 -3.46
N PRO A 212 15.83 -13.58 -4.65
CA PRO A 212 16.79 -12.51 -4.89
C PRO A 212 16.17 -11.11 -4.80
N GLN A 213 16.96 -10.10 -4.39
CA GLN A 213 16.56 -8.69 -4.39
C GLN A 213 16.79 -8.04 -5.76
N ARG A 214 16.15 -8.55 -6.81
CA ARG A 214 16.25 -8.05 -8.18
C ARG A 214 14.85 -7.79 -8.75
N PRO A 215 14.72 -7.03 -9.86
CA PRO A 215 13.48 -7.05 -10.61
C PRO A 215 13.10 -8.48 -11.03
N PHE A 216 11.80 -8.75 -11.08
CA PHE A 216 11.27 -10.03 -11.54
C PHE A 216 10.73 -9.92 -12.96
N SER A 217 10.90 -10.96 -13.76
CA SER A 217 10.40 -10.98 -15.14
C SER A 217 9.05 -11.69 -15.28
N THR A 218 8.59 -12.37 -14.22
CA THR A 218 7.32 -13.11 -14.23
C THR A 218 6.60 -12.98 -12.89
N ALA A 219 5.27 -13.08 -12.94
CA ALA A 219 4.43 -13.12 -11.75
C ALA A 219 4.78 -14.31 -10.83
N THR A 220 5.02 -15.50 -11.40
CA THR A 220 5.45 -16.68 -10.63
C THR A 220 6.74 -16.43 -9.85
N GLU A 221 7.75 -15.79 -10.45
CA GLU A 221 9.00 -15.45 -9.74
C GLU A 221 8.73 -14.50 -8.57
N TYR A 222 7.93 -13.47 -8.79
CA TYR A 222 7.55 -12.49 -7.78
C TYR A 222 6.80 -13.12 -6.59
N PHE A 223 5.72 -13.88 -6.85
CA PHE A 223 4.94 -14.50 -5.78
C PHE A 223 5.71 -15.63 -5.09
N THR A 224 6.58 -16.35 -5.80
CA THR A 224 7.50 -17.31 -5.18
C THR A 224 8.47 -16.62 -4.22
N ALA A 225 9.00 -15.45 -4.59
CA ALA A 225 9.90 -14.70 -3.73
C ALA A 225 9.21 -14.21 -2.46
N ILE A 226 7.97 -13.70 -2.58
CA ILE A 226 7.13 -13.28 -1.44
C ILE A 226 6.82 -14.46 -0.50
N GLY A 227 6.41 -15.61 -1.06
CA GLY A 227 6.12 -16.81 -0.27
C GLY A 227 7.36 -17.32 0.48
N LYS A 228 8.52 -17.36 -0.19
CA LYS A 228 9.81 -17.76 0.43
C LYS A 228 10.25 -16.79 1.52
N ALA A 229 10.07 -15.50 1.31
CA ALA A 229 10.38 -14.49 2.33
C ALA A 229 9.51 -14.65 3.57
N THR A 230 8.20 -14.87 3.38
CA THR A 230 7.27 -15.14 4.49
C THR A 230 7.64 -16.41 5.24
N LEU A 231 8.02 -17.48 4.53
CA LEU A 231 8.50 -18.72 5.15
C LEU A 231 9.74 -18.47 6.02
N ARG A 232 10.75 -17.76 5.50
CA ARG A 232 11.96 -17.43 6.27
C ARG A 232 11.66 -16.58 7.50
N ARG A 233 10.75 -15.60 7.40
CA ARG A 233 10.33 -14.81 8.57
C ARG A 233 9.70 -15.70 9.63
N ALA A 234 8.86 -16.65 9.22
CA ALA A 234 8.25 -17.61 10.15
C ALA A 234 9.29 -18.53 10.81
N GLU A 235 10.36 -18.91 10.10
CA GLU A 235 11.48 -19.70 10.65
C GLU A 235 12.33 -18.92 11.66
N LEU A 236 12.49 -17.60 11.47
CA LEU A 236 13.25 -16.74 12.39
C LEU A 236 12.48 -16.40 13.68
N GLN A 237 11.16 -16.52 13.68
CA GLN A 237 10.29 -16.22 14.83
C GLN A 237 10.04 -17.43 15.75
N ASP A 238 10.80 -18.53 15.62
CA ASP A 238 10.69 -19.75 16.44
C ASP A 238 11.23 -19.52 17.89
N ASP A 239 10.62 -18.59 18.63
CA ASP A 239 10.76 -18.45 20.09
C ASP A 239 9.84 -19.47 20.78
N GLU A 240 10.31 -20.16 21.82
CA GLU A 240 9.59 -21.24 22.51
C GLU A 240 8.21 -20.81 23.04
N ARG A 241 8.01 -19.51 23.26
CA ARG A 241 6.74 -18.92 23.71
C ARG A 241 5.66 -18.79 22.63
N ASN A 242 6.01 -18.87 21.34
CA ASN A 242 5.11 -18.64 20.20
C ASN A 242 5.12 -19.78 19.17
N ARG A 243 5.48 -21.00 19.58
CA ARG A 243 5.68 -22.17 18.71
C ARG A 243 4.50 -22.48 17.79
N ASP A 244 3.27 -22.37 18.30
CA ASP A 244 2.05 -22.66 17.50
C ASP A 244 1.80 -21.60 16.43
N SER A 245 2.05 -20.33 16.73
CA SER A 245 1.98 -19.22 15.76
C SER A 245 3.06 -19.38 14.68
N ALA A 246 4.30 -19.65 15.06
CA ALA A 246 5.39 -19.89 14.11
C ALA A 246 5.14 -21.11 13.22
N ARG A 247 4.55 -22.19 13.78
CA ARG A 247 4.14 -23.37 13.00
C ARG A 247 3.04 -23.04 12.00
N PHE A 248 2.05 -22.25 12.40
CA PHE A 248 0.96 -21.84 11.53
C PHE A 248 1.47 -20.92 10.40
N SER A 249 2.32 -19.94 10.71
CA SER A 249 2.94 -19.05 9.71
C SER A 249 3.81 -19.81 8.71
N ARG A 250 4.50 -20.88 9.13
CA ARG A 250 5.19 -21.80 8.22
C ARG A 250 4.19 -22.51 7.31
N LEU A 251 3.13 -23.10 7.88
CA LEU A 251 2.10 -23.79 7.10
C LEU A 251 1.47 -22.86 6.05
N SER A 252 1.09 -21.65 6.41
CA SER A 252 0.45 -20.70 5.49
C SER A 252 1.39 -20.31 4.33
N ALA A 253 2.67 -20.07 4.60
CA ALA A 253 3.67 -19.81 3.57
C ALA A 253 3.88 -21.00 2.62
N PHE A 254 3.92 -22.23 3.16
CA PHE A 254 4.01 -23.44 2.35
C PHE A 254 2.79 -23.66 1.46
N VAL A 255 1.58 -23.43 1.99
CA VAL A 255 0.34 -23.50 1.21
C VAL A 255 0.36 -22.49 0.07
N PHE A 256 0.74 -21.24 0.33
CA PHE A 256 0.85 -20.23 -0.73
C PHE A 256 1.87 -20.63 -1.80
N LEU A 257 3.05 -21.11 -1.40
CA LEU A 257 4.09 -21.56 -2.33
C LEU A 257 3.63 -22.73 -3.20
N ASP A 258 2.97 -23.73 -2.60
CA ASP A 258 2.43 -24.88 -3.33
C ASP A 258 1.38 -24.44 -4.35
N ILE A 259 0.48 -23.53 -3.97
CA ILE A 259 -0.51 -22.95 -4.89
C ILE A 259 0.17 -22.25 -6.07
N VAL A 260 1.12 -21.36 -5.80
CA VAL A 260 1.86 -20.60 -6.84
C VAL A 260 2.57 -21.54 -7.81
N GLN A 261 3.11 -22.66 -7.32
CA GLN A 261 3.93 -23.58 -8.10
C GLN A 261 3.13 -24.65 -8.87
N THR A 262 1.94 -25.03 -8.39
CA THR A 262 1.22 -26.21 -8.91
C THR A 262 -0.05 -25.91 -9.69
N THR A 263 -0.68 -24.74 -9.48
CA THR A 263 -2.03 -24.46 -10.03
C THR A 263 -2.02 -23.67 -11.34
N GLY A 264 -0.92 -23.03 -11.69
CA GLY A 264 -0.85 -22.11 -12.84
C GLY A 264 -1.59 -20.78 -12.66
N LEU A 265 -2.31 -20.57 -11.53
CA LEU A 265 -3.09 -19.35 -11.25
C LEU A 265 -2.25 -18.07 -11.28
N PHE A 266 -0.97 -18.18 -10.95
CA PHE A 266 0.00 -17.07 -10.92
C PHE A 266 0.93 -17.07 -12.15
N GLY A 267 0.74 -18.00 -13.08
CA GLY A 267 1.64 -18.23 -14.22
C GLY A 267 1.15 -17.70 -15.57
N ALA A 268 0.05 -16.93 -15.60
CA ALA A 268 -0.40 -16.31 -16.85
C ALA A 268 0.71 -15.43 -17.44
N SER A 269 1.06 -15.68 -18.70
CA SER A 269 2.06 -14.87 -19.42
C SER A 269 1.54 -13.44 -19.54
N GLN A 270 2.25 -12.52 -18.91
CA GLN A 270 2.03 -11.08 -19.02
C GLN A 270 3.29 -10.51 -19.65
N ASP A 271 3.14 -9.79 -20.75
CA ASP A 271 4.26 -9.15 -21.43
C ASP A 271 4.68 -7.86 -20.71
N LEU A 272 3.71 -7.21 -20.04
CA LEU A 272 3.89 -5.98 -19.29
C LEU A 272 3.18 -6.04 -17.93
N PHE A 273 3.78 -5.39 -16.94
CA PHE A 273 3.28 -5.27 -15.57
C PHE A 273 2.89 -3.82 -15.29
N PRO A 274 1.62 -3.53 -14.96
CA PRO A 274 1.16 -2.17 -14.66
C PRO A 274 1.84 -1.59 -13.43
N LEU A 275 2.12 -0.30 -13.44
CA LEU A 275 2.48 0.46 -12.26
C LEU A 275 1.29 0.50 -11.30
N SER A 276 1.52 0.06 -10.07
CA SER A 276 0.56 0.10 -8.97
C SER A 276 1.12 0.91 -7.81
N HIS A 277 0.24 1.64 -7.14
CA HIS A 277 0.55 2.34 -5.90
C HIS A 277 0.81 1.37 -4.74
N MET A 278 0.28 0.14 -4.81
CA MET A 278 0.34 -0.92 -3.80
C MET A 278 -0.34 -0.64 -2.44
N ASP A 279 -0.52 0.62 -2.05
CA ASP A 279 -1.25 1.03 -0.84
C ASP A 279 -2.20 2.22 -1.07
N LEU A 280 -2.96 2.20 -2.17
CA LEU A 280 -3.94 3.25 -2.45
C LEU A 280 -5.24 3.00 -1.67
N GLY A 281 -5.18 3.17 -0.36
CA GLY A 281 -6.32 3.15 0.56
C GLY A 281 -6.86 4.55 0.87
N MET A 282 -7.95 4.62 1.65
CA MET A 282 -8.59 5.89 2.03
C MET A 282 -7.66 6.81 2.86
N GLN A 283 -6.69 6.24 3.56
CA GLN A 283 -5.65 6.97 4.29
C GLN A 283 -4.71 7.77 3.37
N ASN A 284 -4.57 7.33 2.11
CA ASN A 284 -3.60 7.89 1.15
C ASN A 284 -4.27 8.72 0.05
N ILE A 285 -5.55 9.08 0.24
CA ILE A 285 -6.31 9.93 -0.69
C ILE A 285 -6.74 11.19 0.05
N ILE A 286 -6.24 12.36 -0.35
CA ILE A 286 -6.74 13.65 0.14
C ILE A 286 -7.96 14.07 -0.67
N VAL A 287 -9.01 14.54 0.01
CA VAL A 287 -10.21 15.09 -0.61
C VAL A 287 -10.54 16.50 -0.12
N ASP A 288 -11.23 17.27 -0.97
CA ASP A 288 -11.90 18.52 -0.57
C ASP A 288 -13.26 18.26 0.10
N ASP A 289 -13.98 19.34 0.43
CA ASP A 289 -15.29 19.28 1.08
C ASP A 289 -16.38 18.64 0.19
N ASP A 290 -16.18 18.64 -1.14
CA ASP A 290 -17.06 18.05 -2.15
C ASP A 290 -16.63 16.62 -2.54
N SER A 291 -15.67 16.02 -1.81
CA SER A 291 -15.10 14.70 -2.07
C SER A 291 -14.38 14.56 -3.42
N ASN A 292 -13.86 15.66 -3.99
CA ASN A 292 -12.95 15.61 -5.12
C ASN A 292 -11.53 15.28 -4.65
N PHE A 293 -10.83 14.45 -5.40
CA PHE A 293 -9.47 14.04 -5.06
C PHE A 293 -8.49 15.19 -5.30
N LEU A 294 -7.77 15.59 -4.25
CA LEU A 294 -6.75 16.64 -4.29
C LEU A 294 -5.34 16.08 -4.40
N GLY A 295 -5.09 14.87 -3.91
CA GLY A 295 -3.75 14.28 -3.93
C GLY A 295 -3.72 12.84 -3.47
N LEU A 296 -2.88 12.03 -4.11
CA LEU A 296 -2.55 10.66 -3.73
C LEU A 296 -1.20 10.65 -3.02
N LEU A 297 -1.18 10.16 -1.79
CA LEU A 297 -0.03 10.22 -0.88
C LEU A 297 0.70 8.89 -0.80
N ASP A 298 1.92 8.93 -0.27
CA ASP A 298 2.67 7.75 0.19
C ASP A 298 3.01 6.72 -0.89
N TRP A 299 3.89 7.12 -1.80
CA TRP A 299 4.31 6.32 -2.96
C TRP A 299 5.43 5.32 -2.63
N GLU A 300 5.73 5.06 -1.36
CA GLU A 300 6.90 4.29 -0.93
C GLU A 300 6.86 2.79 -1.35
N PHE A 301 5.66 2.27 -1.58
CA PHE A 301 5.44 0.89 -2.04
C PHE A 301 5.17 0.77 -3.54
N ALA A 302 5.14 1.90 -4.26
CA ALA A 302 4.79 1.89 -5.67
C ALA A 302 5.78 1.06 -6.50
N GLN A 303 5.23 0.21 -7.35
CA GLN A 303 6.00 -0.74 -8.16
C GLN A 303 5.20 -1.17 -9.38
N THR A 304 5.88 -1.58 -10.43
CA THR A 304 5.25 -2.38 -11.48
C THR A 304 4.96 -3.76 -10.91
N ALA A 305 3.73 -4.25 -11.04
CA ALA A 305 3.26 -5.41 -10.31
C ALA A 305 2.43 -6.36 -11.19
N PRO A 306 2.40 -7.68 -10.89
CA PRO A 306 1.43 -8.59 -11.48
C PRO A 306 0.00 -8.14 -11.21
N TRP A 307 -0.90 -8.31 -12.19
CA TRP A 307 -2.32 -8.00 -12.00
C TRP A 307 -2.93 -8.65 -10.74
N GLN A 308 -2.48 -9.85 -10.39
CA GLN A 308 -2.94 -10.63 -9.25
C GLN A 308 -2.73 -9.94 -7.88
N VAL A 309 -1.94 -8.87 -7.79
CA VAL A 309 -1.84 -8.10 -6.53
C VAL A 309 -3.09 -7.27 -6.23
N ASN A 310 -3.90 -6.96 -7.24
CA ASN A 310 -5.05 -6.08 -7.10
C ASN A 310 -6.22 -6.82 -6.46
N HIS A 311 -6.67 -6.35 -5.30
CA HIS A 311 -7.83 -6.85 -4.58
C HIS A 311 -8.65 -5.68 -4.01
N TYR A 312 -9.85 -5.96 -3.51
CA TYR A 312 -10.71 -4.94 -2.92
C TYR A 312 -10.04 -4.27 -1.70
N PRO A 313 -10.10 -2.93 -1.58
CA PRO A 313 -9.53 -2.20 -0.45
C PRO A 313 -10.44 -2.28 0.79
N MET A 314 -9.91 -1.83 1.93
CA MET A 314 -10.74 -1.51 3.10
C MET A 314 -11.64 -0.30 2.79
N PRO A 315 -12.87 -0.24 3.33
CA PRO A 315 -13.48 -1.12 4.34
C PRO A 315 -14.30 -2.30 3.77
N PHE A 316 -14.17 -2.63 2.47
CA PHE A 316 -14.95 -3.68 1.81
C PHE A 316 -14.08 -4.79 1.18
N PRO A 317 -13.11 -5.37 1.93
CA PRO A 317 -12.24 -6.41 1.39
C PRO A 317 -13.04 -7.67 1.04
N LEU A 318 -12.55 -8.47 0.09
CA LEU A 318 -13.09 -9.79 -0.25
C LEU A 318 -12.15 -10.89 0.24
N ILE A 319 -12.07 -11.03 1.57
CA ILE A 319 -11.17 -11.97 2.25
C ILE A 319 -11.92 -13.04 3.06
N TRP A 320 -13.25 -12.98 3.08
CA TRP A 320 -14.08 -13.96 3.77
C TRP A 320 -14.53 -15.05 2.78
N PRO A 321 -14.66 -16.31 3.23
CA PRO A 321 -15.15 -17.38 2.37
C PRO A 321 -16.49 -17.05 1.73
N ASP A 322 -16.65 -17.34 0.43
CA ASP A 322 -17.87 -17.04 -0.33
C ASP A 322 -19.13 -17.63 0.34
N ARG A 323 -19.01 -18.83 0.94
CA ARG A 323 -20.11 -19.45 1.71
C ARG A 323 -20.47 -18.62 2.95
N LYS A 324 -19.50 -18.09 3.70
CA LYS A 324 -19.76 -17.26 4.89
C LYS A 324 -20.44 -15.95 4.49
N ILE A 325 -19.96 -15.33 3.40
CA ILE A 325 -20.57 -14.13 2.82
C ILE A 325 -22.02 -14.42 2.44
N LYS A 326 -22.26 -15.48 1.66
CA LYS A 326 -23.59 -15.89 1.22
C LYS A 326 -24.54 -16.16 2.39
N ASN A 327 -24.10 -16.95 3.38
CA ASN A 327 -24.92 -17.25 4.55
C ASN A 327 -25.31 -15.98 5.31
N ALA A 328 -24.38 -15.03 5.48
CA ALA A 328 -24.69 -13.76 6.13
C ALA A 328 -25.63 -12.88 5.29
N LEU A 329 -25.54 -12.92 3.96
CA LEU A 329 -26.43 -12.18 3.05
C LEU A 329 -27.84 -12.77 2.98
N ASP A 330 -27.98 -14.10 3.08
CA ASP A 330 -29.26 -14.80 2.94
C ASP A 330 -30.10 -14.79 4.22
N ASP A 331 -29.49 -14.53 5.38
CA ASP A 331 -30.17 -14.47 6.68
C ASP A 331 -30.22 -13.02 7.22
N PRO A 332 -31.36 -12.32 7.10
CA PRO A 332 -31.53 -10.96 7.63
C PRO A 332 -31.35 -10.83 9.14
N THR A 333 -31.42 -11.94 9.89
CA THR A 333 -31.23 -11.98 11.34
C THR A 333 -29.78 -12.22 11.75
N HIS A 334 -28.92 -12.60 10.80
CA HIS A 334 -27.50 -12.82 11.05
C HIS A 334 -26.82 -11.52 11.50
N VAL A 335 -26.00 -11.60 12.56
CA VAL A 335 -25.36 -10.40 13.17
C VAL A 335 -24.53 -9.59 12.16
N ALA A 336 -23.89 -10.25 11.21
CA ALA A 336 -23.09 -9.62 10.16
C ALA A 336 -23.90 -9.16 8.92
N HIS A 337 -25.19 -9.49 8.81
CA HIS A 337 -25.98 -9.28 7.59
C HIS A 337 -25.91 -7.85 7.06
N ARG A 338 -26.17 -6.87 7.93
CA ARG A 338 -26.18 -5.44 7.55
C ARG A 338 -24.83 -4.96 7.04
N ASN A 339 -23.74 -5.32 7.70
CA ASN A 339 -22.39 -4.91 7.29
C ASN A 339 -21.98 -5.63 6.01
N MET A 340 -22.27 -6.93 5.89
CA MET A 340 -21.99 -7.71 4.69
C MET A 340 -22.75 -7.20 3.47
N LEU A 341 -24.02 -6.78 3.62
CA LEU A 341 -24.82 -6.18 2.56
C LEU A 341 -24.18 -4.88 2.04
N LYS A 342 -23.73 -4.02 2.96
CA LYS A 342 -23.06 -2.75 2.60
C LYS A 342 -21.74 -3.00 1.87
N GLN A 343 -20.89 -3.89 2.38
CA GLN A 343 -19.62 -4.25 1.73
C GLN A 343 -19.85 -4.92 0.38
N HIS A 344 -20.84 -5.81 0.26
CA HIS A 344 -21.20 -6.44 -1.01
C HIS A 344 -21.68 -5.40 -2.04
N SER A 345 -22.52 -4.44 -1.62
CA SER A 345 -22.93 -3.32 -2.49
C SER A 345 -21.73 -2.45 -2.91
N ALA A 346 -20.79 -2.18 -2.00
CA ALA A 346 -19.60 -1.41 -2.28
C ALA A 346 -18.70 -2.12 -3.30
N ARG A 347 -18.43 -3.41 -3.12
CA ARG A 347 -17.67 -4.24 -4.08
C ARG A 347 -18.30 -4.22 -5.48
N ARG A 348 -19.61 -4.38 -5.57
CA ARG A 348 -20.34 -4.31 -6.85
C ARG A 348 -20.19 -2.95 -7.54
N LEU A 349 -20.32 -1.86 -6.79
CA LEU A 349 -20.16 -0.51 -7.32
C LEU A 349 -18.72 -0.27 -7.77
N TYR A 350 -17.75 -0.69 -6.97
CA TYR A 350 -16.32 -0.56 -7.28
C TYR A 350 -15.94 -1.31 -8.57
N CYS A 351 -16.39 -2.56 -8.73
CA CYS A 351 -16.23 -3.29 -9.99
C CYS A 351 -16.95 -2.64 -11.17
N GLN A 352 -18.14 -2.07 -10.95
CA GLN A 352 -18.85 -1.33 -12.00
C GLN A 352 -18.04 -0.10 -12.45
N LYS A 353 -17.50 0.68 -11.52
CA LYS A 353 -16.69 1.86 -11.83
C LYS A 353 -15.37 1.52 -12.50
N PHE A 354 -14.77 0.38 -12.18
CA PHE A 354 -13.65 -0.15 -12.97
C PHE A 354 -14.05 -0.44 -14.41
N ARG A 355 -15.18 -1.12 -14.66
CA ARG A 355 -15.66 -1.37 -16.03
C ARG A 355 -15.89 -0.06 -16.80
N GLU A 356 -16.46 0.95 -16.13
CA GLU A 356 -16.65 2.27 -16.73
C GLU A 356 -15.29 2.91 -17.12
N ALA A 357 -14.29 2.84 -16.24
CA ALA A 357 -12.94 3.37 -16.51
C ALA A 357 -12.20 2.57 -17.60
N GLU A 358 -12.30 1.24 -17.58
CA GLU A 358 -11.72 0.34 -18.58
C GLU A 358 -12.28 0.61 -19.98
N ILE A 359 -13.59 0.81 -20.12
CA ILE A 359 -14.21 1.16 -21.41
C ILE A 359 -13.59 2.44 -21.99
N ILE A 360 -13.36 3.45 -21.15
CA ILE A 360 -12.76 4.72 -21.55
C ILE A 360 -11.32 4.49 -22.04
N LEU A 361 -10.50 3.82 -21.23
CA LEU A 361 -9.06 3.67 -21.49
C LEU A 361 -8.72 2.62 -22.56
N THR A 362 -9.49 1.53 -22.66
CA THR A 362 -9.34 0.54 -23.74
C THR A 362 -9.80 1.11 -25.08
N GLY A 363 -10.82 1.97 -25.10
CA GLY A 363 -11.21 2.73 -26.30
C GLY A 363 -10.08 3.61 -26.84
N GLU A 364 -9.15 4.02 -25.97
CA GLU A 364 -7.95 4.79 -26.31
C GLU A 364 -6.70 3.92 -26.57
N GLY A 365 -6.82 2.59 -26.40
CA GLY A 365 -5.71 1.63 -26.58
C GLY A 365 -4.66 1.67 -25.47
N LEU A 366 -4.99 2.17 -24.28
CA LEU A 366 -4.04 2.44 -23.20
C LEU A 366 -3.96 1.35 -22.12
N LEU A 367 -4.88 0.39 -22.11
CA LEU A 367 -5.01 -0.59 -21.04
C LEU A 367 -5.12 -2.01 -21.60
N GLU A 368 -4.22 -2.90 -21.18
CA GLU A 368 -4.15 -4.30 -21.65
C GLU A 368 -4.89 -5.31 -20.74
N GLY A 369 -5.22 -4.93 -19.50
CA GLY A 369 -5.85 -5.81 -18.51
C GLY A 369 -7.15 -5.28 -17.92
N THR A 370 -7.83 -6.13 -17.16
CA THR A 370 -9.19 -5.90 -16.63
C THR A 370 -9.20 -6.02 -15.10
N PHE A 371 -9.18 -4.89 -14.39
CA PHE A 371 -9.37 -4.87 -12.94
C PHE A 371 -10.65 -5.60 -12.53
N ALA A 372 -11.76 -5.38 -13.24
CA ALA A 372 -13.05 -5.96 -12.87
C ALA A 372 -13.05 -7.50 -12.91
N GLU A 373 -12.26 -8.13 -13.78
CA GLU A 373 -12.11 -9.59 -13.82
C GLU A 373 -11.06 -10.06 -12.82
N VAL A 374 -9.94 -9.33 -12.71
CA VAL A 374 -8.84 -9.63 -11.78
C VAL A 374 -9.31 -9.64 -10.34
N LEU A 375 -10.11 -8.66 -9.90
CA LEU A 375 -10.63 -8.54 -8.53
C LEU A 375 -11.49 -9.74 -8.10
N GLU A 376 -12.10 -10.44 -9.06
CA GLU A 376 -12.91 -11.64 -8.81
C GLU A 376 -12.16 -12.95 -9.08
N SER A 377 -10.93 -12.87 -9.57
CA SER A 377 -10.12 -14.05 -9.89
C SER A 377 -9.67 -14.80 -8.62
N PRO A 378 -9.52 -16.14 -8.69
CA PRO A 378 -8.97 -16.91 -7.58
C PRO A 378 -7.59 -16.40 -7.14
N ALA A 379 -6.71 -16.02 -8.08
CA ALA A 379 -5.34 -15.59 -7.76
C ALA A 379 -5.32 -14.30 -6.92
N SER A 380 -6.14 -13.30 -7.28
CA SER A 380 -6.29 -12.08 -6.50
C SER A 380 -6.84 -12.34 -5.10
N LYS A 381 -7.90 -13.16 -4.99
CA LYS A 381 -8.49 -13.51 -3.69
C LYS A 381 -7.53 -14.31 -2.81
N ILE A 382 -6.76 -15.23 -3.39
CA ILE A 382 -5.70 -15.98 -2.70
C ILE A 382 -4.62 -15.01 -2.18
N TYR A 383 -4.16 -14.08 -3.02
CA TYR A 383 -3.17 -13.09 -2.60
C TYR A 383 -3.70 -12.14 -1.52
N ALA A 384 -4.97 -11.71 -1.62
CA ALA A 384 -5.63 -10.91 -0.60
C ALA A 384 -5.74 -11.63 0.75
N CYS A 385 -6.06 -12.93 0.74
CA CYS A 385 -6.04 -13.75 1.95
C CYS A 385 -4.62 -13.86 2.53
N PHE A 386 -3.63 -14.09 1.66
CA PHE A 386 -2.23 -14.24 2.04
C PHE A 386 -1.64 -12.95 2.61
N SER A 387 -1.93 -11.79 2.01
CA SER A 387 -1.41 -10.48 2.45
C SER A 387 -2.02 -10.00 3.78
N LYS A 388 -3.10 -10.64 4.24
CA LYS A 388 -3.78 -10.37 5.51
C LYS A 388 -3.42 -11.31 6.64
N LEU A 389 -2.54 -12.28 6.40
CA LEU A 389 -2.07 -13.19 7.44
C LEU A 389 -1.29 -12.41 8.51
N GLY A 390 -1.65 -12.62 9.77
CA GLY A 390 -1.04 -11.96 10.92
C GLY A 390 -1.68 -10.62 11.30
N ASP A 391 -2.53 -10.03 10.46
CA ASP A 391 -3.29 -8.81 10.81
C ASP A 391 -4.26 -9.10 11.98
N ILE A 392 -4.97 -10.23 11.90
CA ILE A 392 -5.91 -10.72 12.92
C ILE A 392 -5.70 -12.24 13.05
N PRO A 393 -4.82 -12.70 13.96
CA PRO A 393 -4.43 -14.11 14.08
C PRO A 393 -5.60 -15.09 14.20
N GLU A 394 -6.71 -14.68 14.80
CA GLU A 394 -7.92 -15.50 14.93
C GLU A 394 -8.58 -15.84 13.59
N GLN A 395 -8.32 -15.05 12.54
CA GLN A 395 -8.90 -15.21 11.20
C GLN A 395 -7.95 -15.93 10.23
N ASP A 396 -6.67 -16.06 10.56
CA ASP A 396 -5.66 -16.59 9.65
C ASP A 396 -5.96 -18.01 9.15
N ILE A 397 -6.52 -18.88 10.01
CA ILE A 397 -6.94 -20.22 9.59
C ILE A 397 -8.03 -20.17 8.53
N ASP A 398 -8.99 -19.24 8.63
CA ASP A 398 -10.04 -19.09 7.62
C ASP A 398 -9.45 -18.61 6.28
N HIS A 399 -8.49 -17.68 6.32
CA HIS A 399 -7.76 -17.23 5.13
C HIS A 399 -7.01 -18.38 4.45
N VAL A 400 -6.23 -19.17 5.18
CA VAL A 400 -5.48 -20.30 4.62
C VAL A 400 -6.40 -21.36 4.05
N ARG A 401 -7.51 -21.68 4.73
CA ARG A 401 -8.53 -22.60 4.21
C ARG A 401 -9.12 -22.09 2.90
N GLU A 402 -9.44 -20.80 2.85
CA GLU A 402 -10.02 -20.20 1.65
C GLU A 402 -9.04 -20.20 0.47
N MET A 403 -7.75 -19.94 0.72
CA MET A 403 -6.73 -20.07 -0.31
C MET A 403 -6.73 -21.47 -0.95
N VAL A 404 -6.83 -22.53 -0.14
CA VAL A 404 -6.89 -23.92 -0.62
C VAL A 404 -8.16 -24.18 -1.42
N ARG A 405 -9.33 -23.69 -0.95
CA ARG A 405 -10.59 -23.86 -1.69
C ARG A 405 -10.56 -23.16 -3.04
N LEU A 406 -10.10 -21.91 -3.07
CA LEU A 406 -9.97 -21.12 -4.30
C LEU A 406 -8.98 -21.75 -5.28
N ALA A 407 -7.89 -22.33 -4.77
CA ALA A 407 -6.84 -22.93 -5.58
C ALA A 407 -7.22 -24.29 -6.19
N PHE A 408 -7.90 -25.14 -5.41
CA PHE A 408 -8.09 -26.55 -5.77
C PHE A 408 -9.56 -26.98 -5.92
N GLY A 409 -10.53 -26.08 -5.66
CA GLY A 409 -11.96 -26.37 -5.80
C GLY A 409 -12.48 -27.46 -4.86
N VAL A 410 -11.84 -27.64 -3.71
CA VAL A 410 -12.18 -28.67 -2.72
C VAL A 410 -13.19 -28.17 -1.67
N ASP A 411 -13.95 -29.09 -1.09
CA ASP A 411 -14.86 -28.81 0.02
C ASP A 411 -14.13 -28.76 1.38
N ASP A 412 -14.89 -28.61 2.48
CA ASP A 412 -14.33 -28.50 3.83
C ASP A 412 -13.47 -29.73 4.22
N GLU A 413 -13.90 -30.94 3.83
CA GLU A 413 -13.18 -32.17 4.15
C GLU A 413 -11.91 -32.31 3.30
N GLY A 414 -11.98 -31.94 2.02
CA GLY A 414 -10.85 -31.88 1.12
C GLY A 414 -9.81 -30.85 1.57
N THR A 415 -10.24 -29.67 2.03
CA THR A 415 -9.37 -28.65 2.63
C THR A 415 -8.65 -29.21 3.87
N ASP A 416 -9.38 -29.86 4.80
CA ASP A 416 -8.79 -30.45 6.01
C ASP A 416 -7.74 -31.51 5.66
N ARG A 417 -8.03 -32.34 4.66
CA ARG A 417 -7.12 -33.39 4.19
C ARG A 417 -5.86 -32.78 3.58
N TYR A 418 -6.00 -31.75 2.76
CA TYR A 418 -4.86 -31.04 2.16
C TYR A 418 -3.96 -30.43 3.25
N LEU A 419 -4.55 -29.70 4.20
CA LEU A 419 -3.80 -29.04 5.27
C LEU A 419 -3.09 -30.05 6.19
N ARG A 420 -3.73 -31.18 6.52
CA ARG A 420 -3.08 -32.26 7.28
C ARG A 420 -1.89 -32.85 6.52
N ASN A 421 -2.05 -33.12 5.22
CA ASN A 421 -0.97 -33.66 4.39
C ASN A 421 0.20 -32.68 4.27
N MET A 422 -0.08 -31.39 4.09
CA MET A 422 0.93 -30.34 4.05
C MET A 422 1.66 -30.23 5.39
N GLN A 423 0.92 -30.26 6.49
CA GLN A 423 1.50 -30.23 7.84
C GLN A 423 2.43 -31.42 8.09
N SER A 424 2.08 -32.62 7.61
CA SER A 424 2.95 -33.80 7.69
C SER A 424 4.23 -33.64 6.88
N ARG A 425 4.14 -33.05 5.67
CA ARG A 425 5.32 -32.75 4.84
C ARG A 425 6.30 -31.81 5.54
N ILE A 426 5.78 -30.73 6.12
CA ILE A 426 6.58 -29.74 6.86
C ILE A 426 7.26 -30.36 8.08
N SER A 427 6.59 -31.29 8.78
CA SER A 427 7.19 -31.99 9.93
C SER A 427 8.23 -33.05 9.55
N SER A 428 8.32 -33.41 8.27
CA SER A 428 9.27 -34.40 7.74
C SER A 428 10.48 -33.80 7.01
N SER A 429 10.42 -32.50 6.71
CA SER A 429 11.51 -31.68 6.14
C SER A 429 12.30 -31.01 7.25
#